data_AF-A0A6M5YP40-F1
#
_entry.id   AF-A0A6M5YP40-F1
#
_cell.length_a   1.000
_cell.length_b   1.000
_cell.length_c   1.000
_cell.angle_alpha   90.00
_cell.angle_beta   90.00
_cell.angle_gamma   90.00
#
_symmetry.space_group_name_H-M   'P 1'
#
loop_
_entity.id
_entity.type
_entity.pdbx_description
1 polymer ?
#
loop_
_entity_poly.entity_id
_entity_poly.type
_entity_poly.pdbx_seq_one_letter_code
_entity_poly.pdbx_strand_id
1 'polypeptide(L)' 'MFFNDAGFGADRAGAAALPLLDSDGIAAATVAADSACIGDGGSTLTQGIISAVNETAYRLGARVGATALEVARAVAERSE' A
#
# COMPACT_ATOMS: atom_id res chain seq x y z
N MET A 1 3.53 5.61 0.62
CA MET A 1 4.50 4.54 0.86
C MET A 1 3.87 3.19 0.55
N PHE A 2 4.61 2.28 -0.08
CA PHE A 2 4.18 0.90 -0.29
C PHE A 2 5.11 -0.07 0.44
N PHE A 3 4.54 -1.14 0.99
CA PHE A 3 5.25 -2.32 1.48
C PHE A 3 4.43 -3.57 1.17
N ASN A 4 5.00 -4.75 1.35
CA ASN A 4 4.34 -6.01 1.01
C ASN A 4 3.70 -6.61 2.27
N ASP A 5 2.48 -7.15 2.16
CA ASP A 5 1.80 -7.75 3.32
C ASP A 5 2.41 -9.08 3.76
N ALA A 6 3.21 -9.73 2.92
CA ALA A 6 3.75 -11.07 3.16
C ALA A 6 2.69 -12.10 3.59
N GLY A 7 1.47 -12.00 3.06
CA GLY A 7 0.33 -12.84 3.46
C GLY A 7 -0.27 -12.45 4.82
N PHE A 8 -0.07 -11.19 5.23
CA PHE A 8 -0.39 -10.57 6.53
C PHE A 8 0.31 -11.17 7.76
N GLY A 9 0.64 -12.46 7.76
CA GLY A 9 1.25 -13.12 8.91
C GLY A 9 0.35 -13.16 10.15
N ALA A 10 0.91 -13.63 11.27
CA ALA A 10 0.21 -13.67 12.55
C ALA A 10 -0.19 -12.26 13.00
N ASP A 11 -1.38 -12.12 13.56
CA ASP A 11 -1.93 -10.85 14.07
C ASP A 11 -1.86 -9.67 13.08
N ARG A 12 -1.87 -9.98 11.77
CA ARG A 12 -1.72 -9.00 10.68
C ARG A 12 -0.41 -8.22 10.72
N ALA A 13 0.68 -8.83 11.22
CA ALA A 13 2.02 -8.22 11.30
C ALA A 13 2.48 -7.52 10.00
N GLY A 14 2.18 -8.10 8.83
CA GLY A 14 2.52 -7.52 7.52
C GLY A 14 1.79 -6.23 7.16
N ALA A 15 0.75 -5.85 7.91
CA ALA A 15 0.06 -4.58 7.81
C ALA A 15 0.20 -3.71 9.07
N ALA A 16 0.99 -4.13 10.06
CA ALA A 16 1.08 -3.49 11.37
C ALA A 16 1.64 -2.05 11.33
N ALA A 17 2.38 -1.70 10.27
CA ALA A 17 2.86 -0.33 10.08
C ALA A 17 1.76 0.64 9.59
N LEU A 18 0.61 0.14 9.08
CA LEU A 18 -0.44 1.02 8.55
C LEU A 18 -1.00 2.00 9.59
N PRO A 19 -1.39 1.58 10.81
CA PRO A 19 -1.89 2.50 11.83
C PRO A 19 -0.82 3.50 12.32
N LEU A 20 0.44 3.05 12.43
CA LEU A 20 1.55 3.90 12.84
C LEU A 20 1.82 5.01 11.81
N LEU A 21 1.88 4.64 10.53
CA LEU A 21 2.05 5.62 9.45
C LEU A 21 0.83 6.53 9.32
N ASP A 22 -0.37 6.03 9.61
CA ASP A 22 -1.59 6.83 9.61
C ASP A 22 -1.60 7.90 10.71
N SER A 23 -1.11 7.57 11.93
CA SER A 23 -1.01 8.55 13.01
C SER A 23 -0.06 9.70 12.70
N ASP A 24 0.94 9.44 11.85
CA ASP A 24 1.89 10.46 11.36
C ASP A 24 1.40 11.17 10.09
N GLY A 25 0.19 10.87 9.60
CA GLY A 25 -0.38 11.46 8.39
C GLY A 25 0.32 11.01 7.10
N ILE A 26 0.99 9.85 7.13
CA ILE A 26 1.70 9.28 5.98
C ILE A 26 0.77 8.31 5.25
N ALA A 27 0.43 8.64 4.00
CA ALA A 27 -0.34 7.74 3.15
C ALA A 27 0.42 6.43 2.90
N ALA A 28 -0.15 5.30 3.30
CA ALA A 28 0.47 3.99 3.20
C ALA A 28 -0.50 2.91 2.73
N ALA A 29 0.04 1.93 2.00
CA ALA A 29 -0.71 0.77 1.55
C ALA A 29 0.20 -0.47 1.49
N THR A 30 -0.40 -1.65 1.66
CA THR A 30 0.27 -2.93 1.44
C THR A 30 -0.04 -3.48 0.05
N VAL A 31 0.92 -4.19 -0.54
CA VAL A 31 0.76 -4.99 -1.75
C VAL A 31 0.62 -6.46 -1.39
N ALA A 32 -0.30 -7.16 -2.07
CA ALA A 32 -0.56 -8.59 -1.88
C ALA A 32 0.68 -9.41 -2.24
N ALA A 33 1.11 -10.28 -1.33
CA ALA A 33 2.31 -11.10 -1.50
C ALA A 33 2.32 -12.00 -2.76
N ASP A 34 1.14 -12.36 -3.28
CA ASP A 34 0.98 -13.18 -4.48
C ASP A 34 0.94 -12.37 -5.79
N SER A 35 0.99 -11.03 -5.71
CA SER A 35 0.91 -10.14 -6.87
C SER A 35 2.24 -9.55 -7.34
N ALA A 36 3.26 -9.50 -6.47
CA ALA A 36 4.55 -8.90 -6.76
C ALA A 36 5.72 -9.56 -6.01
N CYS A 37 6.94 -9.41 -6.53
CA CYS A 37 8.15 -9.88 -5.88
C CYS A 37 8.46 -9.03 -4.63
N ILE A 38 8.36 -9.65 -3.45
CA ILE A 38 8.69 -8.99 -2.18
C ILE A 38 10.16 -8.57 -2.16
N GLY A 39 10.41 -7.31 -1.79
CA GLY A 39 11.75 -6.72 -1.76
C GLY A 39 12.17 -6.06 -3.07
N ASP A 40 11.39 -6.22 -4.15
CA ASP A 40 11.58 -5.52 -5.42
C ASP A 40 10.58 -4.37 -5.56
N GLY A 41 11.08 -3.13 -5.47
CA GLY A 41 10.25 -1.93 -5.60
C GLY A 41 9.67 -1.72 -7.00
N GLY A 42 10.36 -2.16 -8.05
CA GLY A 42 9.87 -2.10 -9.43
C GLY A 42 8.69 -3.05 -9.64
N SER A 43 8.83 -4.30 -9.20
CA SER A 43 7.73 -5.29 -9.21
C SER A 43 6.55 -4.83 -8.35
N THR A 44 6.82 -4.34 -7.13
CA THR A 44 5.80 -3.77 -6.23
C THR A 44 4.98 -2.68 -6.92
N LEU A 45 5.65 -1.75 -7.61
CA LEU A 45 4.97 -0.62 -8.27
C LEU A 45 4.22 -1.04 -9.54
N THR A 46 4.81 -1.89 -10.36
CA THR A 46 4.31 -2.16 -11.73
C THR A 46 3.36 -3.36 -11.82
N GLN A 47 3.44 -4.31 -10.90
CA GLN A 47 2.65 -5.54 -10.91
C GLN A 47 1.75 -5.68 -9.67
N GLY A 48 2.12 -5.00 -8.58
CA GLY A 48 1.48 -5.16 -7.28
C GLY A 48 0.00 -4.75 -7.27
N ILE A 49 -0.81 -5.54 -6.55
CA ILE A 49 -2.20 -5.25 -6.22
C ILE A 49 -2.28 -4.85 -4.75
N ILE A 50 -2.98 -3.75 -4.47
CA ILE A 50 -3.15 -3.25 -3.12
C ILE A 50 -4.05 -4.19 -2.30
N SER A 51 -3.55 -4.67 -1.16
CA SER A 51 -4.27 -5.57 -0.26
C SER A 51 -4.83 -4.89 0.99
N ALA A 52 -4.24 -3.78 1.42
CA ALA A 52 -4.76 -2.93 2.48
C ALA A 52 -4.26 -1.49 2.32
N VAL A 53 -5.02 -0.54 2.84
CA VAL A 53 -4.71 0.90 2.85
C VAL A 53 -4.96 1.45 4.24
N ASN A 54 -4.22 2.48 4.64
CA ASN A 54 -4.60 3.29 5.80
C ASN A 54 -5.61 4.40 5.42
N GLU A 55 -6.19 5.05 6.43
CA GLU A 55 -7.21 6.09 6.22
C GLU A 55 -6.66 7.29 5.45
N THR A 56 -5.41 7.67 5.71
CA THR A 56 -4.75 8.77 4.98
C THR A 56 -4.63 8.46 3.49
N ALA A 57 -4.16 7.27 3.11
CA ALA A 57 -4.13 6.85 1.72
C ALA A 57 -5.55 6.73 1.12
N TYR A 58 -6.50 6.22 1.90
CA TYR A 58 -7.90 6.10 1.46
C TYR A 58 -8.51 7.46 1.11
N ARG A 59 -8.27 8.50 1.92
CA ARG A 59 -8.71 9.88 1.65
C ARG A 59 -8.11 10.47 0.38
N LEU A 60 -6.89 10.05 0.03
CA LEU A 60 -6.22 10.41 -1.22
C LEU A 60 -6.61 9.51 -2.41
N GLY A 61 -7.65 8.69 -2.27
CA GLY A 61 -8.19 7.89 -3.36
C GLY A 61 -7.57 6.50 -3.52
N ALA A 62 -6.67 6.07 -2.63
CA ALA A 62 -6.17 4.70 -2.63
C ALA A 62 -7.30 3.71 -2.31
N ARG A 63 -7.34 2.57 -3.02
CA ARG A 63 -8.35 1.52 -2.84
C ARG A 63 -7.71 0.15 -2.86
N VAL A 64 -8.24 -0.77 -2.04
CA VAL A 64 -7.90 -2.20 -2.11
C VAL A 64 -8.38 -2.76 -3.45
N GLY A 65 -7.56 -3.63 -4.06
CA GLY A 65 -7.79 -4.21 -5.38
C GLY A 65 -7.31 -3.37 -6.55
N ALA A 66 -6.95 -2.09 -6.33
CA ALA A 66 -6.29 -1.28 -7.35
C ALA A 66 -4.83 -1.73 -7.53
N THR A 67 -4.24 -1.41 -8.69
CA THR A 67 -2.80 -1.58 -8.88
C THR A 67 -2.02 -0.54 -8.07
N ALA A 68 -0.82 -0.89 -7.63
CA ALA A 68 0.06 0.04 -6.92
C ALA A 68 0.37 1.30 -7.76
N LEU A 69 0.48 1.14 -9.09
CA LEU A 69 0.71 2.24 -10.01
C LEU A 69 -0.48 3.22 -10.08
N GLU A 70 -1.71 2.72 -10.14
CA GLU A 70 -2.92 3.56 -10.11
C GLU A 70 -2.98 4.36 -8.80
N VAL A 71 -2.69 3.72 -7.67
CA VAL A 71 -2.67 4.40 -6.37
C VAL A 71 -1.57 5.45 -6.31
N ALA A 72 -0.36 5.14 -6.80
CA ALA A 72 0.74 6.10 -6.82
C ALA A 72 0.38 7.37 -7.60
N ARG A 73 -0.27 7.22 -8.76
CA ARG A 73 -0.73 8.33 -9.59
C ARG A 73 -1.83 9.14 -8.90
N ALA A 74 -2.86 8.46 -8.39
CA ALA A 74 -3.97 9.13 -7.70
C ALA A 74 -3.51 9.95 -6.49
N VAL A 75 -2.53 9.46 -5.74
CA VAL A 75 -1.95 10.19 -4.60
C VAL A 75 -1.09 11.36 -5.05
N ALA A 76 -0.29 11.20 -6.10
CA ALA A 76 0.56 12.27 -6.64
C ALA A 76 -0.27 13.46 -7.15
N GLU A 77 -1.36 13.18 -7.87
CA GLU A 77 -2.28 14.20 -8.42
C GLU A 77 -3.07 14.99 -7.35
N ARG A 78 -3.16 14.47 -6.12
CA ARG A 78 -3.91 15.07 -5.00
C ARG A 78 -3.02 15.70 -3.94
N SER A 79 -1.71 15.59 -4.13
CA SER A 79 -0.70 16.19 -3.26
C SER A 79 -0.24 17.58 -3.76
N GLU A 80 -0.81 18.05 -4.88
CA GLU A 80 -0.71 19.42 -5.41
C GLU A 80 -1.92 20.25 -4.98
#